data_AF-A0A946WSG6-F1
#
_entry.id   AF-A0A946WSG6-F1
#
_cell.length_a   1.000
_cell.length_b   1.000
_cell.length_c   1.000
_cell.angle_alpha   90.00
_cell.angle_beta   90.00
_cell.angle_gamma   90.00
#
_symmetry.space_group_name_H-M   'P 1'
#
loop_
_entity.id
_entity.type
_entity.pdbx_description
1 polymer ?
#
loop_
_entity_poly.entity_id
_entity_poly.type
_entity_poly.pdbx_seq_one_letter_code
_entity_poly.pdbx_strand_id
1 'polypeptide(L)' 'MSQSLYNHLRLNVFPTPYCPGCGHGILLGAVIRAMDDAGIDWEKTLFVSGIGCAA' A
#
# COMPACT_ATOMS: atom_id res chain seq x y z
N MET A 1 5.60 -13.25 2.90
CA MET A 1 5.17 -11.89 2.54
C MET A 1 6.43 -11.07 2.24
N SER A 2 6.48 -10.30 1.15
CA SER A 2 7.73 -9.67 0.67
C SER A 2 8.27 -8.64 1.67
N GLN A 3 9.59 -8.51 1.77
CA GLN A 3 10.26 -7.58 2.69
C GLN A 3 9.79 -6.13 2.46
N SER A 4 9.60 -5.74 1.20
CA SER A 4 9.10 -4.41 0.81
C SER A 4 7.75 -4.05 1.41
N LEU A 5 6.85 -5.02 1.59
CA LEU A 5 5.55 -4.76 2.21
C LEU A 5 5.71 -4.44 3.70
N TYR A 6 6.51 -5.20 4.43
CA TYR A 6 6.68 -4.98 5.87
C TYR A 6 7.35 -3.64 6.20
N ASN A 7 8.25 -3.17 5.34
CA ASN A 7 8.95 -1.91 5.54
C ASN A 7 8.06 -0.68 5.29
N HIS A 8 7.07 -0.78 4.41
CA HIS A 8 6.27 0.37 3.96
C HIS A 8 4.82 0.37 4.47
N LEU A 9 4.27 -0.77 4.90
CA LEU A 9 2.96 -0.80 5.54
C LEU A 9 3.00 -0.38 7.01
N ARG A 10 1.95 0.33 7.42
CA ARG A 10 1.67 0.61 8.82
C ARG A 10 1.07 -0.63 9.48
N LEU A 11 1.89 -1.42 10.15
CA LEU A 11 1.46 -2.68 10.77
C LEU A 11 0.41 -2.48 11.88
N ASN A 12 0.40 -1.30 12.51
CA ASN A 12 -0.53 -0.96 13.59
C ASN A 12 -1.98 -0.80 13.12
N VAL A 13 -2.22 -0.67 11.81
CA VAL A 13 -3.57 -0.57 11.22
C VAL A 13 -3.99 -1.87 10.52
N PHE A 14 -3.25 -2.96 10.73
CA PHE A 14 -3.62 -4.27 10.21
C PHE A 14 -4.74 -4.88 11.08
N PRO A 15 -5.74 -5.56 10.49
CA PRO A 15 -5.94 -5.84 9.06
C PRO A 15 -6.36 -4.61 8.26
N THR A 16 -5.98 -4.56 6.98
CA THR A 16 -6.39 -3.50 6.05
C THR A 16 -7.92 -3.35 6.02
N PRO A 17 -8.47 -2.17 5.70
CA PRO A 17 -9.92 -1.93 5.69
C PRO A 17 -10.66 -2.66 4.54
N TYR A 18 -9.95 -3.34 3.64
CA TYR A 18 -10.53 -4.01 2.49
C TYR A 18 -11.12 -5.38 2.84
N CYS A 19 -12.28 -5.69 2.26
CA CYS A 19 -12.92 -7.00 2.41
C CYS A 19 -12.02 -8.13 1.89
N PRO A 20 -12.13 -9.36 2.43
CA PRO A 20 -11.45 -10.53 1.89
C PRO A 20 -11.78 -10.73 0.40
N GLY A 21 -10.76 -10.92 -0.44
CA GLY A 21 -10.92 -11.04 -1.89
C GLY A 21 -11.08 -9.71 -2.64
N CYS A 22 -11.07 -8.57 -1.95
CA CYS A 22 -11.10 -7.27 -2.60
C CYS A 22 -9.77 -6.97 -3.33
N GLY A 23 -9.87 -6.50 -4.57
CA GLY A 23 -8.72 -6.17 -5.42
C GLY A 23 -7.84 -5.03 -4.89
N HIS A 24 -8.35 -4.18 -3.99
CA HIS A 24 -7.56 -3.08 -3.41
C HIS A 24 -6.35 -3.57 -2.62
N GLY A 25 -6.44 -4.73 -1.95
CA GLY A 25 -5.29 -5.33 -1.27
C GLY A 25 -4.18 -5.78 -2.24
N ILE A 26 -4.58 -6.31 -3.40
CA ILE A 26 -3.65 -6.68 -4.48
C ILE A 26 -3.01 -5.42 -5.08
N LEU A 27 -3.81 -4.39 -5.35
CA LEU A 27 -3.36 -3.10 -5.89
C LEU A 27 -2.36 -2.43 -4.94
N LEU A 28 -2.69 -2.32 -3.65
CA LEU A 28 -1.81 -1.74 -2.63
C LEU A 28 -0.44 -2.43 -2.65
N GLY A 29 -0.42 -3.76 -2.66
CA GLY A 29 0.83 -4.49 -2.68
C GLY A 29 1.63 -4.31 -3.98
N ALA A 30 0.95 -4.18 -5.13
CA ALA A 30 1.58 -3.92 -6.41
C ALA A 30 2.22 -2.52 -6.46
N VAL A 31 1.52 -1.50 -5.96
CA VAL A 31 2.03 -0.12 -5.89
C VAL A 31 3.28 -0.05 -5.01
N ILE A 32 3.26 -0.65 -3.82
CA ILE A 32 4.41 -0.63 -2.91
C ILE A 32 5.65 -1.28 -3.54
N ARG A 33 5.49 -2.44 -4.19
CA ARG A 33 6.61 -3.10 -4.90
C ARG A 33 7.15 -2.26 -6.04
N ALA A 34 6.26 -1.67 -6.85
CA ALA A 34 6.67 -0.83 -7.98
C ALA A 34 7.42 0.42 -7.51
N MET A 35 7.02 1.01 -6.39
CA MET A 35 7.70 2.17 -5.80
C MET A 35 9.08 1.81 -5.25
N ASP A 36 9.21 0.66 -4.60
CA ASP A 36 10.49 0.13 -4.10
C ASP A 36 11.45 -0.16 -5.26
N ASP A 37 10.97 -0.85 -6.31
CA ASP A 37 11.73 -1.12 -7.54
C ASP A 37 12.16 0.17 -8.26
N ALA A 38 11.33 1.21 -8.20
CA ALA A 38 11.62 2.52 -8.78
C ALA A 38 12.53 3.41 -7.91
N GLY A 39 12.87 2.98 -6.69
CA GLY A 39 13.71 3.75 -5.76
C GLY A 39 13.08 5.06 -5.30
N ILE A 40 11.75 5.12 -5.20
CA ILE A 40 11.03 6.33 -4.79
C ILE A 40 11.25 6.59 -3.29
N ASP A 41 11.58 7.84 -2.96
CA ASP A 41 11.71 8.30 -1.58
C ASP A 41 10.33 8.48 -0.93
N TRP A 42 9.99 7.57 -0.02
CA TRP A 42 8.70 7.56 0.69
C TRP A 42 8.47 8.80 1.55
N GLU A 43 9.53 9.40 2.11
CA GLU A 43 9.42 10.63 2.93
C GLU A 43 9.11 11.87 2.09
N LYS A 44 9.35 11.79 0.78
CA LYS A 44 9.03 12.85 -0.20
C LYS A 44 7.81 12.52 -1.06
N THR A 45 7.08 11.46 -0.71
CA THR A 45 5.92 11.01 -1.47
C THR A 45 4.63 11.27 -0.71
N LEU A 46 3.65 11.87 -1.38
CA LEU A 46 2.30 12.06 -0.85
C LEU A 46 1.33 11.14 -1.59
N PHE A 47 0.59 10.33 -0.83
CA PHE A 47 -0.58 9.61 -1.34
C PHE A 47 -1.82 10.50 -1.19
N VAL A 48 -2.50 10.76 -2.31
CA VAL A 48 -3.73 11.56 -2.34
C VAL A 48 -4.85 10.69 -2.91
N SER A 49 -6.00 10.71 -2.25
CA SER A 49 -7.16 9.94 -2.66
C SER A 49 -8.46 10.73 -2.53
N GLY A 50 -9.54 10.17 -3.10
CA GLY A 50 -10.87 10.76 -3.06
C GLY A 50 -11.70 10.27 -1.86
N ILE A 51 -12.98 10.02 -2.09
CA ILE A 51 -13.88 9.40 -1.11
C ILE A 51 -14.31 8.03 -1.64
N GLY A 52 -14.14 6.98 -0.82
CA GLY A 52 -14.63 5.64 -1.12
C GLY A 52 -13.70 4.52 -0.63
N CYS A 53 -14.06 3.27 -0.92
CA CYS A 53 -13.29 2.10 -0.50
C CYS A 53 -11.92 1.98 -1.20
N ALA A 54 -11.73 2.65 -2.33
CA ALA A 54 -10.45 2.70 -3.03
C ALA A 54 -9.55 3.85 -2.55
N ALA A 55 -10.11 4.76 -1.74
CA ALA A 55 -9.42 5.94 -1.25
C ALA A 55 -8.52 5.62 -0.05
#